data_AF-A0A7V8T0A2-F1
#
_entry.id   AF-A0A7V8T0A2-F1
#
_cell.length_a   1.000
_cell.length_b   1.000
_cell.length_c   1.000
_cell.angle_alpha   90.00
_cell.angle_beta   90.00
_cell.angle_gamma   90.00
#
_symmetry.space_group_name_H-M   'P 1'
#
loop_
_entity.id
_entity.type
_entity.pdbx_description
1 polymer ?
#
loop_
_entity_poly.entity_id
_entity_poly.type
_entity_poly.pdbx_seq_one_letter_code
_entity_poly.pdbx_strand_id
1 'polypeptide(L)'
;MNELLSLAVLSVFTGMITMSGLALYGSQTRTDNQRIQDRLIGGWRLAWLEEPDANGEVHKADCTGLLIYTRDGHMSVQVMYRNPQPETNARPVQYAQGGYEASYGTYEIDADAHTFTFHVEGALVRTLLGKDLTRVFAFSGKQLIVKPSNSNEHWRVAWERY
;
A
#
# COMPACT_ATOMS: atom_id res chain seq x y z
N MET A 1 66.36 4.63 -46.01
CA MET A 1 66.50 5.99 -45.43
C MET A 1 65.12 6.36 -44.93
N ASN A 2 64.62 5.78 -43.84
CA ASN A 2 65.03 5.95 -42.43
C ASN A 2 65.01 7.43 -42.02
N GLU A 3 64.42 7.90 -40.93
CA GLU A 3 63.53 7.39 -39.87
C GLU A 3 63.31 8.60 -38.92
N LEU A 4 62.30 8.52 -38.02
CA LEU A 4 62.06 9.24 -36.74
C LEU A 4 60.59 9.72 -36.66
N LEU A 5 59.68 8.90 -36.11
CA LEU A 5 59.26 8.81 -34.68
C LEU A 5 58.29 9.95 -34.28
N SER A 6 56.97 9.71 -34.14
CA SER A 6 56.22 9.03 -33.05
C SER A 6 55.56 10.02 -32.07
N LEU A 7 54.52 9.53 -31.36
CA LEU A 7 53.57 10.13 -30.40
C LEU A 7 52.28 10.71 -31.02
N ALA A 8 51.07 10.34 -30.60
CA ALA A 8 50.63 9.36 -29.60
C ALA A 8 49.15 8.98 -29.87
N VAL A 9 48.83 7.73 -29.54
CA VAL A 9 47.47 7.19 -29.44
C VAL A 9 46.84 7.70 -28.13
N LEU A 10 45.66 8.33 -28.20
CA LEU A 10 44.68 8.59 -27.13
C LEU A 10 43.40 9.08 -27.82
N SER A 11 42.17 8.69 -27.54
CA SER A 11 41.62 7.76 -26.56
C SER A 11 40.28 7.25 -27.09
N VAL A 12 40.08 5.97 -26.83
CA VAL A 12 38.86 5.19 -26.90
C VAL A 12 37.64 5.93 -26.32
N PHE A 13 36.54 5.87 -27.08
CA PHE A 13 35.13 5.95 -26.66
C PHE A 13 34.87 6.35 -25.19
N THR A 14 34.55 7.62 -24.95
CA THR A 14 33.89 8.03 -23.71
C THR A 14 32.60 8.76 -24.08
N GLY A 15 31.49 8.01 -24.12
CA GLY A 15 30.21 8.59 -24.52
C GLY A 15 28.99 7.68 -24.35
N MET A 16 28.99 6.75 -23.39
CA MET A 16 27.80 5.95 -23.06
C MET A 16 27.78 5.50 -21.59
N ILE A 17 27.90 6.40 -20.61
CA ILE A 17 27.74 6.01 -19.17
C ILE A 17 26.83 6.96 -18.40
N THR A 18 25.78 7.52 -19.00
CA THR A 18 24.74 8.21 -18.19
C THR A 18 23.31 7.76 -18.45
N MET A 19 23.06 6.96 -19.50
CA MET A 19 21.70 6.53 -19.84
C MET A 19 21.29 5.16 -19.28
N SER A 20 22.22 4.44 -18.64
CA SER A 20 22.00 3.07 -18.15
C SER A 20 21.35 3.01 -16.76
N GLY A 21 21.71 3.95 -15.85
CA GLY A 21 21.27 3.90 -14.45
C GLY A 21 19.77 4.13 -14.26
N LEU A 22 19.19 5.10 -14.97
CA LEU A 22 17.76 5.42 -14.89
C LEU A 22 16.87 4.32 -15.50
N ALA A 23 17.32 3.70 -16.60
CA ALA A 23 16.59 2.61 -17.24
C ALA A 23 16.60 1.32 -16.40
N LEU A 24 17.73 1.00 -15.75
CA LEU A 24 17.86 -0.14 -14.86
C LEU A 24 17.03 0.05 -13.57
N TYR A 25 17.07 1.24 -12.96
CA TYR A 25 16.28 1.56 -11.77
C TYR A 25 14.77 1.46 -12.05
N GLY A 26 14.29 2.10 -13.12
CA GLY A 26 12.87 2.02 -13.51
C GLY A 26 12.40 0.60 -13.85
N SER A 27 13.27 -0.23 -14.44
CA SER A 27 12.97 -1.65 -14.70
C SER A 27 12.88 -2.47 -13.41
N GLN A 28 13.72 -2.16 -12.41
CA GLN A 28 13.73 -2.86 -11.12
C GLN A 28 12.47 -2.53 -10.30
N THR A 29 12.15 -1.24 -10.14
CA THR A 29 10.94 -0.80 -9.42
C THR A 29 9.66 -1.38 -10.05
N ARG A 30 9.56 -1.42 -11.40
CA ARG A 30 8.42 -2.06 -12.06
C ARG A 30 8.32 -3.56 -11.74
N THR A 31 9.45 -4.26 -11.72
CA THR A 31 9.50 -5.70 -11.39
C THR A 31 9.09 -5.95 -9.94
N ASP A 32 9.53 -5.10 -9.02
CA ASP A 32 9.22 -5.24 -7.59
C ASP A 32 7.76 -4.87 -7.29
N ASN A 33 7.22 -3.83 -7.93
CA ASN A 33 5.79 -3.51 -7.89
C ASN A 33 4.94 -4.70 -8.36
N GLN A 34 5.30 -5.34 -9.48
CA GLN A 34 4.60 -6.53 -9.98
C GLN A 34 4.66 -7.70 -9.00
N ARG A 35 5.83 -7.99 -8.42
CA ARG A 35 5.98 -9.05 -7.41
C ARG A 35 5.13 -8.80 -6.17
N ILE A 36 5.03 -7.55 -5.71
CA ILE A 36 4.17 -7.18 -4.58
C ILE A 36 2.70 -7.29 -4.98
N GLN A 37 2.34 -6.85 -6.19
CA GLN A 37 0.98 -6.98 -6.72
C GLN A 37 0.54 -8.45 -6.73
N ASP A 38 1.36 -9.34 -7.30
CA ASP A 38 1.10 -10.78 -7.32
C ASP A 38 0.89 -11.37 -5.93
N ARG A 39 1.62 -10.85 -4.94
CA ARG A 39 1.45 -11.25 -3.54
C ARG A 39 0.19 -10.67 -2.91
N LEU A 40 -0.28 -9.49 -3.28
CA LEU A 40 -1.52 -8.89 -2.77
C LEU A 40 -2.77 -9.55 -3.37
N ILE A 41 -2.75 -9.92 -4.66
CA ILE A 41 -3.91 -10.48 -5.37
C ILE A 41 -4.52 -11.66 -4.62
N GLY A 42 -5.83 -11.59 -4.39
CA GLY A 42 -6.61 -12.62 -3.71
C GLY A 42 -7.56 -12.05 -2.65
N GLY A 43 -8.28 -12.96 -1.99
CA GLY A 43 -9.11 -12.66 -0.84
C GLY A 43 -8.34 -12.81 0.47
N TRP A 44 -8.60 -11.91 1.40
CA TRP A 44 -7.98 -11.87 2.72
C TRP A 44 -9.05 -11.68 3.79
N ARG A 45 -9.04 -12.53 4.81
CA ARG A 45 -9.92 -12.41 5.97
C ARG A 45 -9.28 -11.52 7.03
N LEU A 46 -10.07 -10.72 7.73
CA LEU A 46 -9.58 -9.94 8.86
C LEU A 46 -9.14 -10.90 9.98
N ALA A 47 -7.89 -10.76 10.40
CA ALA A 47 -7.32 -11.54 11.52
C ALA A 47 -7.44 -10.77 12.83
N TRP A 48 -7.09 -9.48 12.81
CA TRP A 48 -7.30 -8.56 13.92
C TRP A 48 -7.24 -7.12 13.42
N LEU A 49 -7.92 -6.22 14.15
CA LEU A 49 -7.85 -4.78 13.99
C LEU A 49 -7.52 -4.17 15.36
N GLU A 50 -6.47 -3.37 15.42
CA GLU A 50 -6.12 -2.53 16.56
C GLU A 50 -6.48 -1.08 16.23
N GLU A 51 -7.20 -0.40 17.12
CA GLU A 51 -7.62 0.99 16.94
C GLU A 51 -7.75 1.73 18.28
N PRO A 52 -7.63 3.07 18.28
CA PRO A 52 -7.86 3.86 19.48
C PRO A 52 -9.34 3.88 19.87
N ASP A 53 -9.61 3.75 21.17
CA ASP A 53 -10.93 3.97 21.75
C ASP A 53 -11.22 5.47 21.96
N ALA A 54 -12.34 5.79 22.64
CA ALA A 54 -12.72 7.16 22.95
C ALA A 54 -11.69 7.91 23.85
N ASN A 55 -10.92 7.18 24.65
CA ASN A 55 -9.86 7.72 25.52
C ASN A 55 -8.49 7.80 24.80
N GLY A 56 -8.39 7.25 23.58
CA GLY A 56 -7.15 7.16 22.82
C GLY A 56 -6.30 5.93 23.15
N GLU A 57 -6.79 5.02 24.00
CA GLU A 57 -6.12 3.75 24.27
C GLU A 57 -6.34 2.78 23.11
N VAL A 58 -5.26 2.13 22.66
CA VAL A 58 -5.34 1.16 21.56
C VAL A 58 -5.86 -0.17 22.10
N HIS A 59 -6.92 -0.68 21.47
CA HIS A 59 -7.52 -1.98 21.79
C HIS A 59 -7.74 -2.80 20.52
N LYS A 60 -8.02 -4.10 20.68
CA LYS A 60 -8.44 -4.95 19.56
C LYS A 60 -9.95 -4.86 19.38
N ALA A 61 -10.39 -4.42 18.21
CA ALA A 61 -11.80 -4.32 17.87
C ALA A 61 -12.42 -5.71 17.68
N ASP A 62 -13.67 -5.86 18.14
CA ASP A 62 -14.49 -7.04 17.87
C ASP A 62 -15.17 -6.90 16.49
N CYS A 63 -14.41 -7.24 15.44
CA CYS A 63 -14.86 -7.10 14.06
C CYS A 63 -14.52 -8.32 13.19
N THR A 64 -15.12 -8.36 12.00
CA THR A 64 -14.80 -9.28 10.91
C THR A 64 -14.71 -8.50 9.62
N GLY A 65 -14.01 -9.02 8.63
CA GLY A 65 -13.86 -8.30 7.37
C GLY A 65 -13.31 -9.14 6.25
N LEU A 66 -13.43 -8.60 5.04
CA LEU A 66 -12.87 -9.12 3.80
C LEU A 66 -12.16 -8.00 3.06
N LEU A 67 -10.92 -8.26 2.68
CA LEU A 67 -10.13 -7.43 1.78
C LEU A 67 -9.84 -8.24 0.52
N ILE A 68 -10.11 -7.66 -0.63
CA ILE A 68 -9.85 -8.28 -1.94
C ILE A 68 -8.94 -7.36 -2.73
N TYR A 69 -7.90 -7.95 -3.32
CA TYR A 69 -7.14 -7.34 -4.41
C TYR A 69 -7.33 -8.17 -5.67
N THR A 70 -7.63 -7.52 -6.78
CA THR A 70 -7.78 -8.17 -8.09
C THR A 70 -6.57 -7.91 -8.97
N ARG A 71 -6.40 -8.76 -9.99
CA ARG A 71 -5.29 -8.67 -10.95
C ARG A 71 -5.39 -7.46 -11.87
N ASP A 72 -6.60 -6.98 -12.12
CA ASP A 72 -6.87 -5.81 -12.96
C ASP A 72 -6.72 -4.48 -12.20
N GLY A 73 -6.17 -4.49 -10.98
CA GLY A 73 -5.81 -3.28 -10.24
C GLY A 73 -6.89 -2.71 -9.33
N HIS A 74 -7.94 -3.49 -9.02
CA HIS A 74 -8.99 -3.06 -8.09
C HIS A 74 -8.80 -3.66 -6.70
N MET A 75 -9.31 -2.94 -5.71
CA MET A 75 -9.45 -3.44 -4.36
C MET A 75 -10.80 -3.10 -3.76
N SER A 76 -11.27 -3.94 -2.85
CA SER A 76 -12.43 -3.69 -2.02
C SER A 76 -12.15 -4.12 -0.60
N VAL A 77 -12.57 -3.29 0.35
CA VAL A 77 -12.47 -3.56 1.78
C VAL A 77 -13.84 -3.48 2.41
N GLN A 78 -14.12 -4.44 3.29
CA GLN A 78 -15.28 -4.42 4.15
C GLN A 78 -14.86 -4.82 5.57
N VAL A 79 -15.29 -4.05 6.56
CA VAL A 79 -15.13 -4.38 7.99
C VAL A 79 -16.45 -4.15 8.70
N MET A 80 -16.94 -5.17 9.39
CA MET A 80 -18.14 -5.12 10.21
C MET A 80 -17.77 -5.26 11.68
N TYR A 81 -18.11 -4.26 12.47
CA TYR A 81 -18.07 -4.35 13.93
C TYR A 81 -19.24 -5.22 14.39
N ARG A 82 -18.98 -6.26 15.18
CA ARG A 82 -20.04 -7.15 15.68
C ARG A 82 -20.94 -6.46 16.69
N ASN A 83 -20.35 -5.56 17.47
CA ASN A 83 -21.00 -4.79 18.52
C ASN A 83 -20.62 -3.31 18.36
N PRO A 84 -21.22 -2.58 17.40
CA PRO A 84 -20.88 -1.18 17.20
C PRO A 84 -21.30 -0.34 18.41
N GLN A 85 -20.38 0.50 18.91
CA GLN A 85 -20.76 1.47 19.93
C GLN A 85 -21.72 2.51 19.35
N PRO A 86 -22.70 3.00 20.13
CA PRO A 86 -23.56 4.09 19.70
C PRO A 86 -22.71 5.30 19.28
N GLU A 87 -23.03 5.89 18.12
CA GLU A 87 -22.26 6.99 17.50
C GLU A 87 -22.16 8.27 18.35
N THR A 88 -22.81 8.30 19.52
CA THR A 88 -22.89 9.48 20.39
C THR A 88 -21.61 9.77 21.18
N ASN A 89 -20.67 8.81 21.30
CA ASN A 89 -19.46 8.96 22.15
C ASN A 89 -18.15 8.51 21.50
N ALA A 90 -18.17 7.80 20.37
CA ALA A 90 -16.96 7.39 19.68
C ALA A 90 -16.53 8.50 18.71
N ARG A 91 -15.24 8.86 18.69
CA ARG A 91 -14.69 9.63 17.57
C ARG A 91 -15.13 8.93 16.27
N PRO A 92 -15.52 9.66 15.21
CA PRO A 92 -15.90 9.02 13.96
C PRO A 92 -14.77 8.05 13.58
N VAL A 93 -15.07 6.76 13.50
CA VAL A 93 -14.18 5.83 12.82
C VAL A 93 -14.18 6.34 11.38
N GLN A 94 -13.10 7.00 10.97
CA GLN A 94 -13.04 7.79 9.73
C GLN A 94 -13.50 7.02 8.48
N TYR A 95 -13.44 5.69 8.55
CA TYR A 95 -13.74 4.77 7.47
C TYR A 95 -15.04 3.97 7.64
N ALA A 96 -15.74 4.10 8.78
CA ALA A 96 -16.96 3.34 9.07
C ALA A 96 -18.15 4.24 9.42
N GLN A 97 -19.36 3.79 9.05
CA GLN A 97 -20.63 4.41 9.42
C GLN A 97 -21.57 3.31 9.93
N GLY A 98 -22.23 3.53 11.07
CA GLY A 98 -23.11 2.54 11.67
C GLY A 98 -22.43 1.21 12.03
N GLY A 99 -21.11 1.20 12.24
CA GLY A 99 -20.35 -0.03 12.50
C GLY A 99 -19.96 -0.83 11.26
N TYR A 100 -20.04 -0.24 10.06
CA TYR A 100 -19.62 -0.90 8.83
C TYR A 100 -18.68 0.01 8.04
N GLU A 101 -17.53 -0.51 7.63
CA GLU A 101 -16.68 0.03 6.57
C GLU A 101 -17.01 -0.73 5.29
N ALA A 102 -17.25 0.01 4.21
CA ALA A 102 -17.30 -0.56 2.87
C ALA A 102 -16.75 0.47 1.90
N SER A 103 -15.71 0.09 1.15
CA SER A 103 -15.22 0.90 0.04
C SER A 103 -14.59 0.03 -1.04
N TYR A 104 -14.54 0.57 -2.26
CA TYR A 104 -13.87 -0.04 -3.40
C TYR A 104 -13.29 1.02 -4.33
N GLY A 105 -12.39 0.59 -5.20
CA GLY A 105 -11.73 1.42 -6.20
C GLY A 105 -10.45 0.76 -6.68
N THR A 106 -9.49 1.56 -7.10
CA THR A 106 -8.21 1.08 -7.66
C THR A 106 -7.05 1.25 -6.67
N TYR A 107 -5.96 0.52 -6.88
CA TYR A 107 -4.77 0.65 -6.04
C TYR A 107 -3.48 0.73 -6.86
N GLU A 108 -2.54 1.52 -6.36
CA GLU A 108 -1.18 1.64 -6.89
C GLU A 108 -0.17 1.26 -5.81
N ILE A 109 0.90 0.56 -6.21
CA ILE A 109 1.96 0.11 -5.30
C ILE A 109 3.22 0.94 -5.51
N ASP A 110 3.84 1.35 -4.40
CA ASP A 110 5.21 1.80 -4.34
C ASP A 110 6.01 0.78 -3.51
N ALA A 111 6.78 -0.05 -4.21
CA ALA A 111 7.60 -1.10 -3.60
C ALA A 111 8.73 -0.54 -2.74
N ASP A 112 9.33 0.59 -3.14
CA ASP A 112 10.47 1.19 -2.44
C ASP A 112 10.02 1.80 -1.11
N ALA A 113 8.85 2.45 -1.09
CA ALA A 113 8.26 3.00 0.12
C ALA A 113 7.50 1.96 0.98
N HIS A 114 7.29 0.74 0.47
CA HIS A 114 6.40 -0.26 1.06
C HIS A 114 5.00 0.29 1.36
N THR A 115 4.45 1.02 0.38
CA THR A 115 3.10 1.58 0.45
C THR A 115 2.22 1.18 -0.72
N PHE A 116 0.91 1.15 -0.49
CA PHE A 116 -0.05 1.23 -1.58
C PHE A 116 -0.93 2.48 -1.39
N THR A 117 -1.35 3.09 -2.49
CA THR A 117 -2.35 4.15 -2.49
C THR A 117 -3.67 3.57 -2.98
N PHE A 118 -4.71 3.71 -2.17
CA PHE A 118 -6.07 3.30 -2.53
C PHE A 118 -6.86 4.52 -3.03
N HIS A 119 -7.25 4.49 -4.30
CA HIS A 119 -8.05 5.52 -4.95
C HIS A 119 -9.53 5.15 -4.79
N VAL A 120 -10.22 5.84 -3.88
CA VAL A 120 -11.59 5.48 -3.49
C VAL A 120 -12.59 5.93 -4.56
N GLU A 121 -13.27 4.97 -5.19
CA GLU A 121 -14.31 5.22 -6.20
C GLU A 121 -15.72 5.13 -5.62
N GLY A 122 -15.93 4.22 -4.67
CA GLY A 122 -17.17 4.04 -3.95
C GLY A 122 -16.93 3.76 -2.48
N ALA A 123 -17.75 4.34 -1.60
CA ALA A 123 -17.66 4.13 -0.16
C ALA A 123 -19.00 4.36 0.54
N LEU A 124 -19.22 3.67 1.65
CA LEU A 124 -20.35 3.93 2.56
C LEU A 124 -20.22 5.34 3.18
N VAL A 125 -19.02 5.68 3.65
CA VAL A 125 -18.69 7.02 4.16
C VAL A 125 -18.44 7.95 2.96
N ARG A 126 -19.41 8.83 2.66
CA ARG A 126 -19.40 9.69 1.45
C ARG A 126 -18.21 10.64 1.36
N THR A 127 -17.62 11.04 2.48
CA THR A 127 -16.46 11.96 2.51
C THR A 127 -15.17 11.33 1.97
N LEU A 128 -15.14 10.00 1.79
CA LEU A 128 -14.02 9.27 1.20
C LEU A 128 -14.02 9.26 -0.32
N LEU A 129 -15.14 9.58 -0.99
CA LEU A 129 -15.24 9.52 -2.45
C LEU A 129 -14.17 10.41 -3.11
N GLY A 130 -13.40 9.83 -4.02
CA GLY A 130 -12.31 10.50 -4.74
C GLY A 130 -11.07 10.82 -3.88
N LYS A 131 -10.96 10.23 -2.68
CA LYS A 131 -9.75 10.37 -1.85
C LYS A 131 -8.71 9.33 -2.22
N ASP A 132 -7.45 9.75 -2.11
CA ASP A 132 -6.30 8.88 -2.14
C ASP A 132 -5.87 8.55 -0.71
N LEU A 133 -5.88 7.26 -0.40
CA LEU A 133 -5.60 6.73 0.92
C LEU A 133 -4.29 5.92 0.86
N THR A 134 -3.16 6.57 1.14
CA THR A 134 -1.87 5.88 1.22
C THR A 134 -1.77 5.06 2.50
N ARG A 135 -1.32 3.81 2.36
CA ARG A 135 -1.18 2.83 3.43
C ARG A 135 0.19 2.20 3.38
N VAL A 136 0.84 2.11 4.54
CA VAL A 136 2.05 1.32 4.71
C VAL A 136 1.63 -0.13 4.90
N PHE A 137 2.30 -1.05 4.21
CA PHE A 137 2.05 -2.48 4.36
C PHE A 137 3.32 -3.25 4.68
N ALA A 138 3.14 -4.41 5.31
CA ALA A 138 4.19 -5.39 5.51
C ALA A 138 3.61 -6.80 5.45
N PHE A 139 4.37 -7.74 4.90
CA PHE A 139 4.05 -9.16 4.96
C PHE A 139 4.78 -9.81 6.14
N SER A 140 4.05 -10.50 7.02
CA SER A 140 4.61 -11.24 8.15
C SER A 140 3.99 -12.64 8.21
N GLY A 141 4.78 -13.65 7.84
CA GLY A 141 4.27 -15.02 7.70
C GLY A 141 3.12 -15.09 6.71
N LYS A 142 1.91 -15.43 7.19
CA LYS A 142 0.68 -15.51 6.40
C LYS A 142 -0.16 -14.22 6.42
N GLN A 143 0.31 -13.19 7.14
CA GLN A 143 -0.42 -11.96 7.37
C GLN A 143 0.07 -10.83 6.45
N LEU A 144 -0.88 -10.07 5.93
CA LEU A 144 -0.69 -8.74 5.40
C LEU A 144 -1.08 -7.74 6.49
N ILE A 145 -0.10 -7.01 7.01
CA ILE A 145 -0.30 -5.96 8.01
C ILE A 145 -0.38 -4.63 7.29
N VAL A 146 -1.43 -3.85 7.57
CA VAL A 146 -1.68 -2.55 6.95
C VAL A 146 -1.88 -1.50 8.03
N LYS A 147 -1.35 -0.29 7.80
CA LYS A 147 -1.55 0.88 8.66
C LYS A 147 -1.57 2.17 7.84
N PRO A 148 -2.08 3.28 8.38
CA PRO A 148 -1.96 4.60 7.78
C PRO A 148 -0.51 5.00 7.53
N SER A 149 -0.28 5.79 6.47
CA SER A 149 0.95 6.58 6.34
C SER A 149 0.91 7.84 7.20
N ASN A 150 -0.28 8.35 7.51
CA ASN A 150 -0.49 9.52 8.36
C ASN A 150 -0.24 9.18 9.84
N SER A 151 0.70 9.88 10.48
CA SER A 151 1.06 9.65 11.89
C SER A 151 -0.04 10.01 12.90
N ASN A 152 -1.06 10.77 12.49
CA ASN A 152 -2.20 11.13 13.34
C ASN A 152 -3.31 10.06 13.36
N GLU A 153 -3.17 9.01 12.55
CA GLU A 153 -4.06 7.85 12.57
C GLU A 153 -3.34 6.66 13.22
N HIS A 154 -3.98 6.06 14.22
CA HIS A 154 -3.33 5.09 15.10
C HIS A 154 -3.86 3.66 14.97
N TRP A 155 -4.62 3.36 13.92
CA TRP A 155 -5.11 2.00 13.67
C TRP A 155 -4.06 1.15 12.93
N ARG A 156 -4.13 -0.16 13.14
CA ARG A 156 -3.38 -1.17 12.39
C ARG A 156 -4.24 -2.41 12.25
N VAL A 157 -4.22 -3.01 11.07
CA VAL A 157 -5.01 -4.21 10.78
C VAL A 157 -4.09 -5.30 10.24
N ALA A 158 -4.36 -6.54 10.59
CA ALA A 158 -3.81 -7.68 9.88
C ALA A 158 -4.90 -8.47 9.19
N TRP A 159 -4.55 -8.88 7.98
CA TRP A 159 -5.35 -9.73 7.12
C TRP A 159 -4.62 -11.04 6.90
N GLU A 160 -5.32 -12.16 6.94
CA GLU A 160 -4.79 -13.47 6.58
C GLU A 160 -5.31 -13.90 5.22
N ARG A 161 -4.47 -14.59 4.45
CA ARG A 161 -4.91 -15.22 3.21
C ARG A 161 -6.12 -16.14 3.51
N TYR A 162 -7.16 -16.05 2.68
CA TYR A 162 -8.27 -17.02 2.71
C TYR A 162 -7.79 -18.42 2.36
#